data_AF-A0A975LD14-F1
#
_entry.id   AF-A0A975LD14-F1
#
_cell.length_a   1.000
_cell.length_b   1.000
_cell.length_c   1.000
_cell.angle_alpha   90.00
_cell.angle_beta   90.00
_cell.angle_gamma   90.00
#
_symmetry.space_group_name_H-M   'P 1'
#
loop_
_entity.id
_entity.type
_entity.pdbx_description
1 polymer ?
#
loop_
_entity_poly.entity_id
_entity_poly.type
_entity_poly.pdbx_seq_one_letter_code
_entity_poly.pdbx_strand_id
1 'polypeptide(L)'
;MSRKADLIEEQATGLLMEHFSRPDVKAALLSPPDEGGDVSRARAEVQRLERELEQLYEEVRARRVSRQLAAADEEGIRAELKALEGRVRPRVVDPMLIALAQNPRAAWADWSVEQRRKAWRAALVRLDVLPVGRVGRRQVSVEESVRISWKGLGS
;
A
#
# COMPACT_ATOMS: atom_id res chain seq x y z
N MET A 1 -11.33 23.24 -23.48
CA MET A 1 -10.30 22.18 -23.40
C MET A 1 -9.86 21.83 -24.82
N SER A 2 -8.62 21.41 -25.00
CA SER A 2 -8.11 20.99 -26.32
C SER A 2 -8.43 19.52 -26.53
N ARG A 3 -8.86 19.12 -27.74
CA ARG A 3 -9.14 17.72 -28.12
C ARG A 3 -8.02 16.75 -27.74
N LYS A 4 -6.78 17.23 -27.68
CA LYS A 4 -5.62 16.46 -27.25
C LYS A 4 -5.63 16.12 -25.75
N ALA A 5 -6.06 17.06 -24.91
CA ALA A 5 -6.16 16.85 -23.47
C ALA A 5 -7.25 15.82 -23.15
N ASP A 6 -8.39 15.91 -23.84
CA ASP A 6 -9.52 14.98 -23.67
C ASP A 6 -9.10 13.53 -24.01
N LEU A 7 -8.33 13.34 -25.09
CA LEU A 7 -7.80 12.01 -25.48
C LEU A 7 -6.79 11.45 -24.46
N ILE A 8 -5.95 12.30 -23.87
CA ILE A 8 -5.00 11.88 -22.82
C ILE A 8 -5.75 11.48 -21.55
N GLU A 9 -6.78 12.23 -21.17
CA GLU A 9 -7.63 11.93 -20.02
C GLU A 9 -8.40 10.61 -20.24
N GLU A 10 -8.94 10.40 -21.43
CA GLU A 10 -9.62 9.16 -21.82
C GLU A 10 -8.66 7.96 -21.71
N GLN A 11 -7.46 8.07 -22.28
CA GLN A 11 -6.45 7.01 -22.20
C GLN A 11 -6.03 6.72 -20.76
N ALA A 12 -5.74 7.76 -19.97
CA ALA A 12 -5.36 7.60 -18.57
C ALA A 12 -6.48 6.93 -17.77
N THR A 13 -7.73 7.33 -17.99
CA THR A 13 -8.91 6.73 -17.36
C THR A 13 -9.05 5.26 -17.78
N GLY A 14 -8.83 4.93 -19.06
CA GLY A 14 -8.81 3.55 -19.54
C GLY A 14 -7.80 2.67 -18.79
N LEU A 15 -6.55 3.15 -18.65
CA LEU A 15 -5.50 2.46 -17.90
C LEU A 15 -5.82 2.30 -16.42
N LEU A 16 -6.49 3.28 -15.81
CA LEU A 16 -7.00 3.17 -14.44
C LEU A 16 -8.04 2.06 -14.31
N MET A 17 -9.04 2.04 -15.21
CA MET A 17 -10.07 1.00 -15.19
C MET A 17 -9.47 -0.39 -15.38
N GLU A 18 -8.52 -0.52 -16.31
CA GLU A 18 -7.82 -1.78 -16.56
C GLU A 18 -7.06 -2.23 -15.30
N HIS A 19 -6.26 -1.35 -14.68
CA HIS A 19 -5.48 -1.68 -13.49
C HIS A 19 -6.36 -2.20 -12.35
N PHE A 20 -7.44 -1.49 -12.00
CA PHE A 20 -8.34 -1.90 -10.92
C PHE A 20 -9.26 -3.07 -11.29
N SER A 21 -9.36 -3.43 -12.58
CA SER A 21 -10.05 -4.65 -13.03
C SER A 21 -9.19 -5.90 -12.89
N ARG A 22 -7.87 -5.78 -12.68
CA ARG A 22 -6.99 -6.94 -12.60
C ARG A 22 -7.28 -7.79 -11.35
N PRO A 23 -7.31 -9.13 -11.46
CA PRO A 23 -7.63 -10.01 -10.33
C PRO A 23 -6.68 -9.86 -9.14
N ASP A 24 -5.38 -9.66 -9.38
CA ASP A 24 -4.36 -9.49 -8.35
C ASP A 24 -4.54 -8.19 -7.56
N VAL A 25 -4.78 -7.08 -8.26
CA VAL A 25 -5.07 -5.77 -7.65
C VAL A 25 -6.36 -5.82 -6.85
N LYS A 26 -7.40 -6.43 -7.42
CA LYS A 26 -8.69 -6.61 -6.76
C LYS A 26 -8.56 -7.46 -5.49
N ALA A 27 -7.87 -8.60 -5.57
CA ALA A 27 -7.60 -9.43 -4.41
C ALA A 27 -6.86 -8.64 -3.33
N ALA A 28 -5.78 -7.93 -3.69
CA ALA A 28 -5.00 -7.16 -2.74
C ALA A 28 -5.81 -6.04 -2.05
N LEU A 29 -6.73 -5.39 -2.76
CA LEU A 29 -7.54 -4.28 -2.22
C LEU A 29 -8.77 -4.74 -1.43
N LEU A 30 -9.37 -5.86 -1.84
CA LEU A 30 -10.60 -6.38 -1.24
C LEU A 30 -10.34 -7.43 -0.16
N SER A 31 -9.11 -7.95 -0.04
CA SER A 31 -8.69 -8.72 1.13
C SER A 31 -9.00 -7.91 2.38
N PRO A 32 -9.87 -8.42 3.28
CA PRO A 32 -10.12 -7.81 4.57
C PRO A 32 -8.79 -7.53 5.28
N PRO A 33 -8.71 -6.42 6.02
CA PRO A 33 -7.49 -6.00 6.69
C PRO A 33 -6.89 -7.03 7.66
N ASP A 34 -7.64 -8.09 8.00
CA ASP A 34 -7.28 -9.10 9.00
C ASP A 34 -7.61 -10.55 8.58
N GLU A 35 -7.86 -10.83 7.29
CA GLU A 35 -8.35 -12.16 6.86
C GLU A 35 -7.35 -13.31 7.08
N GLY A 36 -6.07 -13.01 7.33
CA GLY A 36 -5.07 -14.01 7.73
C GLY A 36 -4.81 -14.12 9.23
N GLY A 37 -5.43 -13.28 10.08
CA GLY A 37 -5.08 -13.14 11.48
C GLY A 37 -3.62 -12.77 11.72
N ASP A 38 -2.90 -12.29 10.70
CA ASP A 38 -1.46 -11.96 10.80
C ASP A 38 -1.22 -10.73 11.65
N VAL A 39 -2.10 -9.73 11.60
CA VAL A 39 -2.03 -8.56 12.47
C VAL A 39 -2.35 -8.98 13.91
N SER A 40 -3.40 -9.78 14.10
CA SER A 40 -3.76 -10.34 15.40
C SER A 40 -2.66 -11.24 15.99
N ARG A 41 -2.02 -12.09 15.18
CA ARG A 41 -0.86 -12.91 15.56
C ARG A 41 0.37 -12.04 15.88
N ALA A 42 0.67 -11.04 15.05
CA ALA A 42 1.76 -10.10 15.31
C ALA A 42 1.53 -9.32 16.61
N ARG A 43 0.29 -8.91 16.91
CA ARG A 43 -0.06 -8.27 18.19
C ARG A 43 0.10 -9.22 19.38
N ALA A 44 -0.35 -10.46 19.25
CA ALA A 44 -0.17 -11.47 20.28
C ALA A 44 1.32 -11.74 20.54
N GLU A 45 2.14 -11.75 19.49
CA GLU A 45 3.58 -11.94 19.58
C GLU A 45 4.29 -10.73 20.21
N VAL A 46 3.90 -9.51 19.85
CA VAL A 46 4.37 -8.30 20.54
C VAL A 46 4.07 -8.37 22.04
N GLN A 47 2.84 -8.72 22.42
CA GLN A 47 2.49 -8.89 23.84
C GLN A 47 3.28 -9.99 24.54
N ARG A 48 3.65 -11.06 23.82
CA ARG A 48 4.49 -12.14 24.35
C ARG A 48 5.90 -11.62 24.64
N LEU A 49 6.51 -10.92 23.68
CA LEU A 49 7.85 -10.34 23.80
C LEU A 49 7.92 -9.23 24.87
N GLU A 50 6.89 -8.39 24.99
CA GLU A 50 6.79 -7.40 26.06
C GLU A 50 6.76 -8.05 27.45
N ARG A 51 6.02 -9.16 27.61
CA ARG A 51 6.01 -9.93 28.87
C ARG A 51 7.37 -10.58 29.16
N GLU A 52 8.04 -11.08 28.13
CA GLU A 52 9.36 -11.68 28.25
C GLU A 52 10.40 -10.65 28.70
N LEU A 53 10.35 -9.44 28.15
CA LEU A 53 11.19 -8.31 28.54
C LEU A 53 10.96 -7.91 30.01
N GLU A 54 9.69 -7.80 30.42
CA GLU A 54 9.33 -7.48 31.80
C GLU A 54 9.84 -8.56 32.77
N GLN A 55 9.67 -9.83 32.41
CA GLN A 55 10.16 -10.95 33.21
C GLN A 55 11.69 -10.94 33.33
N LEU A 56 12.41 -10.66 32.24
CA LEU A 56 13.87 -10.54 32.25
C LEU A 56 14.32 -9.43 33.21
N TYR A 57 13.64 -8.29 33.22
CA TYR A 57 13.92 -7.21 34.16
C TYR A 57 13.66 -7.60 35.62
N GLU A 58 12.60 -8.34 35.90
CA GLU A 58 12.33 -8.87 37.23
C GLU A 58 13.38 -9.89 37.69
N GLU A 59 13.86 -10.77 36.80
CA GLU A 59 14.92 -11.74 37.11
C GLU A 59 16.26 -11.08 37.41
N VAL A 60 16.60 -10.00 36.70
CA VAL A 60 17.77 -9.15 37.01
C VAL A 60 17.62 -8.44 38.34
N ARG A 61 16.44 -7.86 38.64
CA ARG A 61 16.15 -7.21 39.93
C ARG A 61 16.27 -8.20 41.10
N ALA A 62 15.76 -9.41 40.91
CA ALA A 62 15.86 -10.51 41.86
C ALA A 62 17.27 -11.14 41.94
N ARG A 63 18.23 -10.66 41.14
CA ARG A 63 19.60 -11.19 41.02
C ARG A 63 19.66 -12.67 40.62
N ARG A 64 18.61 -13.18 39.97
CA ARG A 64 18.54 -14.55 39.44
C ARG A 64 19.32 -14.69 38.13
N VAL A 65 19.44 -13.60 37.39
CA VAL A 65 20.21 -13.49 36.14
C VAL A 65 21.22 -12.34 36.27
N SER A 66 22.41 -12.52 35.69
CA SER A 66 23.41 -11.45 35.65
C SER A 66 23.03 -10.38 34.63
N ARG A 67 23.37 -9.11 34.90
CA ARG A 67 23.12 -8.00 33.96
C ARG A 67 23.77 -8.21 32.58
N GLN A 68 24.93 -8.86 32.55
CA GLN A 68 25.64 -9.13 31.29
C GLN A 68 24.91 -10.14 30.42
N LEU A 69 24.35 -11.20 31.02
CA LEU A 69 23.54 -12.18 30.29
C LEU A 69 22.23 -11.57 29.83
N ALA A 70 21.54 -10.81 30.69
CA ALA A 70 20.28 -10.16 30.34
C ALA A 70 20.42 -9.11 29.23
N ALA A 71 21.58 -8.48 29.07
CA ALA A 71 21.78 -7.49 28.00
C ALA A 71 21.71 -8.10 26.60
N ALA A 72 22.21 -9.33 26.42
CA ALA A 72 22.16 -10.02 25.12
C ALA A 72 20.72 -10.44 24.77
N ASP A 73 19.99 -10.97 25.75
CA ASP A 73 18.59 -11.38 25.57
C ASP A 73 17.68 -10.15 25.31
N GLU A 74 17.92 -9.04 26.03
CA GLU A 74 17.20 -7.78 25.81
C GLU A 74 17.40 -7.24 24.38
N GLU A 75 18.63 -7.30 23.86
CA GLU A 75 18.93 -6.85 22.50
C GLU A 75 18.17 -7.68 21.45
N GLY A 76 18.14 -9.01 21.62
CA GLY A 76 17.38 -9.93 20.77
C GLY A 76 15.88 -9.61 20.77
N ILE A 77 15.27 -9.51 21.95
CA ILE A 77 13.83 -9.22 22.11
C ILE A 77 13.48 -7.86 21.48
N ARG A 78 14.32 -6.83 21.66
CA ARG A 78 14.10 -5.51 21.05
C ARG A 78 14.21 -5.54 19.53
N ALA A 79 15.14 -6.32 18.98
CA ALA A 79 15.27 -6.49 17.53
C ALA A 79 14.02 -7.15 16.93
N GLU A 80 13.48 -8.16 17.59
CA GLU A 80 12.24 -8.83 17.17
C GLU A 80 11.02 -7.91 17.27
N LEU A 81 10.88 -7.16 18.37
CA LEU A 81 9.83 -6.15 18.51
C LEU A 81 9.86 -5.13 17.36
N LYS A 82 11.05 -4.64 17.02
CA LYS A 82 11.25 -3.71 15.90
C LYS A 82 10.86 -4.33 14.55
N ALA A 83 11.15 -5.61 14.34
CA ALA A 83 10.74 -6.33 13.13
C ALA A 83 9.20 -6.48 13.02
N LEU A 84 8.50 -6.52 14.15
CA LEU A 84 7.04 -6.66 14.21
C LEU A 84 6.27 -5.33 14.06
N GLU A 85 6.89 -4.17 14.26
CA GLU A 85 6.23 -2.85 14.18
C GLU A 85 5.52 -2.60 12.83
N GLY A 86 6.05 -3.12 11.73
CA GLY A 86 5.43 -3.03 10.40
C GLY A 86 4.25 -3.98 10.20
N ARG A 87 4.18 -5.07 10.98
CA ARG A 87 3.19 -6.15 10.84
C ARG A 87 1.96 -5.95 11.73
N VAL A 88 2.07 -5.14 12.79
CA VAL A 88 0.96 -4.82 13.72
C VAL A 88 0.06 -3.67 13.26
N ARG A 89 0.49 -2.92 12.23
CA ARG A 89 -0.32 -1.84 11.67
C ARG A 89 -1.35 -2.42 10.72
N PRO A 90 -2.66 -2.22 10.97
CA PRO A 90 -3.68 -2.67 10.03
C PRO A 90 -3.47 -1.98 8.69
N ARG A 91 -3.63 -2.72 7.60
CA ARG A 91 -3.59 -2.15 6.26
C ARG A 91 -4.78 -1.20 6.11
N VAL A 92 -4.51 0.11 6.07
CA VAL A 92 -5.53 1.13 5.79
C VAL A 92 -5.55 1.38 4.30
N VAL A 93 -6.59 0.88 3.62
CA VAL A 93 -6.84 1.15 2.20
C VAL A 93 -7.84 2.29 2.08
N ASP A 94 -7.60 3.25 1.20
CA ASP A 94 -8.55 4.34 0.95
C ASP A 94 -9.87 3.74 0.38
N PRO A 95 -11.03 4.06 0.97
CA PRO A 95 -12.33 3.53 0.53
C PRO A 95 -12.63 3.74 -0.96
N MET A 96 -12.08 4.79 -1.58
CA MET A 96 -12.25 5.03 -3.01
C MET A 96 -11.55 3.96 -3.86
N LEU A 97 -10.40 3.45 -3.41
CA LEU A 97 -9.70 2.36 -4.10
C LEU A 97 -10.45 1.04 -3.96
N ILE A 98 -11.11 0.81 -2.82
CA ILE A 98 -12.00 -0.33 -2.61
C ILE A 98 -13.17 -0.27 -3.59
N ALA A 99 -13.83 0.89 -3.72
CA ALA A 99 -14.93 1.08 -4.66
C ALA A 99 -14.50 0.84 -6.12
N LEU A 100 -13.30 1.32 -6.51
CA LEU A 100 -12.74 1.01 -7.83
C LEU A 100 -12.48 -0.49 -8.02
N ALA A 101 -11.95 -1.19 -7.02
CA ALA A 101 -11.70 -2.63 -7.12
C ALA A 101 -12.99 -3.47 -7.21
N GLN A 102 -14.10 -2.98 -6.65
CA GLN A 102 -15.40 -3.65 -6.75
C GLN A 102 -16.01 -3.49 -8.14
N ASN A 103 -16.13 -2.25 -8.62
CA ASN A 103 -16.67 -1.94 -9.94
C ASN A 103 -16.09 -0.62 -10.47
N PRO A 104 -14.97 -0.66 -11.22
CA PRO A 104 -14.27 0.54 -11.65
C PRO A 104 -15.16 1.49 -12.45
N ARG A 105 -15.91 0.96 -13.41
CA ARG A 105 -16.72 1.76 -14.34
C ARG A 105 -17.91 2.41 -13.66
N ALA A 106 -18.65 1.66 -12.84
CA ALA A 106 -19.81 2.21 -12.13
C ALA A 106 -19.36 3.27 -11.11
N ALA A 107 -18.34 2.97 -10.31
CA ALA A 107 -17.81 3.92 -9.33
C ALA A 107 -17.34 5.22 -10.01
N TRP A 108 -16.60 5.12 -11.13
CA TRP A 108 -16.10 6.30 -11.83
C TRP A 108 -17.20 7.16 -12.45
N ALA A 109 -18.24 6.53 -13.01
CA ALA A 109 -19.37 7.21 -13.63
C ALA A 109 -20.12 8.08 -12.61
N ASP A 110 -20.35 7.54 -11.41
CA ASP A 110 -21.13 8.19 -10.35
C ASP A 110 -20.36 9.28 -9.59
N TRP A 111 -19.03 9.34 -9.76
CA TRP A 111 -18.18 10.29 -9.04
C TRP A 111 -18.14 11.69 -9.64
N SER A 112 -18.17 12.68 -8.75
CA SER A 112 -17.86 14.07 -9.09
C SER A 112 -16.40 14.23 -9.53
N VAL A 113 -16.10 15.36 -10.19
CA VAL A 113 -14.73 15.70 -10.61
C VAL A 113 -13.76 15.72 -9.42
N GLU A 114 -14.21 16.19 -8.25
CA GLU A 114 -13.37 16.23 -7.05
C GLU A 114 -13.06 14.83 -6.52
N GLN A 115 -14.07 13.94 -6.52
CA GLN A 115 -13.90 12.53 -6.16
C GLN A 115 -12.93 11.83 -7.10
N ARG A 116 -13.06 12.03 -8.43
CA ARG A 116 -12.12 11.48 -9.42
C ARG A 116 -10.68 11.98 -9.19
N ARG A 117 -10.50 13.27 -8.87
CA ARG A 117 -9.18 13.82 -8.49
C ARG A 117 -8.63 13.24 -7.20
N LYS A 118 -9.49 12.95 -6.22
CA LYS A 118 -9.09 12.30 -4.96
C LYS A 118 -8.66 10.86 -5.21
N ALA A 119 -9.42 10.10 -5.99
CA ALA A 119 -9.08 8.75 -6.40
C ALA A 119 -7.73 8.69 -7.11
N TRP A 120 -7.47 9.62 -8.05
CA TRP A 120 -6.17 9.73 -8.70
C TRP A 120 -5.03 9.98 -7.70
N ARG A 121 -5.19 10.89 -6.75
CA ARG A 121 -4.17 11.15 -5.71
C ARG A 121 -3.94 9.93 -4.80
N ALA A 122 -4.98 9.15 -4.54
CA ALA A 122 -4.90 7.93 -3.75
C ALA A 122 -4.22 6.77 -4.52
N ALA A 123 -4.44 6.66 -5.83
CA ALA A 123 -3.94 5.56 -6.66
C ALA A 123 -2.53 5.79 -7.22
N LEU A 124 -2.12 7.03 -7.50
CA LEU A 124 -0.92 7.35 -8.27
C LEU A 124 0.33 7.60 -7.41
N VAL A 125 1.45 7.02 -7.84
CA VAL A 125 2.81 7.52 -7.52
C VAL A 125 3.20 8.59 -8.53
N ARG A 126 2.99 8.32 -9.83
CA ARG A 126 3.43 9.21 -10.91
C ARG A 126 2.63 8.99 -12.18
N LEU A 127 2.33 10.08 -12.89
CA LEU A 127 1.76 10.08 -14.25
C LEU A 127 2.74 10.84 -15.15
N ASP A 128 3.33 10.16 -16.13
CA ASP A 128 4.19 10.77 -17.13
C ASP A 128 3.43 10.89 -18.45
N VAL A 129 3.38 12.10 -18.99
CA VAL A 129 2.78 12.39 -20.30
C VAL A 129 3.88 12.80 -21.26
N LEU A 130 4.20 11.93 -22.20
CA LEU A 130 5.15 12.20 -23.28
C LEU A 130 4.49 13.03 -24.40
N PRO A 131 5.27 13.84 -25.13
CA PRO A 131 4.72 14.60 -26.24
C PRO A 131 4.22 13.66 -27.35
N VAL A 132 2.90 13.63 -27.55
CA VAL A 132 2.25 12.96 -28.69
C VAL A 132 2.64 13.66 -29.99
N GLY A 133 3.05 12.88 -31.00
CA GLY A 133 3.49 13.38 -32.31
C GLY A 133 4.84 12.80 -32.72
N ARG A 134 5.57 13.52 -33.58
CA ARG A 134 6.91 13.09 -34.02
C ARG A 134 7.96 13.57 -33.03
N VAL A 135 8.63 12.65 -32.36
CA VAL A 135 9.76 12.94 -31.47
C VAL A 135 11.03 12.35 -32.11
N GLY A 136 11.86 13.22 -32.69
CA GLY A 136 12.99 12.78 -33.52
C GLY A 136 12.52 11.96 -34.74
N ARG A 137 13.02 10.74 -34.89
CA ARG A 137 12.61 9.81 -35.97
C ARG A 137 11.41 8.93 -35.62
N ARG A 138 10.94 8.93 -34.37
CA ARG A 138 9.86 8.06 -33.89
C ARG A 138 8.52 8.81 -33.87
N GLN A 139 7.45 8.12 -34.28
CA GLN A 139 6.08 8.55 -34.08
C GLN A 139 5.59 7.99 -32.73
N VAL A 140 5.11 8.86 -31.84
CA VAL A 140 4.58 8.50 -30.52
C VAL A 140 3.07 8.65 -30.57
N SER A 141 2.35 7.54 -30.38
CA SER A 141 0.88 7.54 -30.32
C SER A 141 0.37 8.06 -28.97
N VAL A 142 -0.93 8.32 -28.86
CA VAL A 142 -1.56 8.68 -27.58
C VAL A 142 -1.42 7.53 -26.57
N GLU A 143 -1.58 6.29 -27.03
CA GLU A 143 -1.42 5.09 -26.20
C GLU A 143 -0.01 4.99 -25.59
N GLU A 144 1.03 5.30 -26.37
CA GLU A 144 2.42 5.28 -25.90
C GLU A 144 2.79 6.52 -25.05
N SER A 145 1.95 7.55 -25.08
CA SER A 145 2.24 8.84 -24.45
C SER A 145 1.92 8.90 -22.97
N VAL A 146 1.10 7.96 -22.46
CA VAL A 146 0.68 7.96 -21.06
C VAL A 146 1.33 6.80 -20.33
N ARG A 147 2.09 7.10 -19.28
CA ARG A 147 2.66 6.08 -18.39
C ARG A 147 2.26 6.36 -16.95
N ILE A 148 1.82 5.31 -16.26
CA ILE A 148 1.33 5.39 -14.89
C ILE A 148 2.17 4.50 -13.99
N SER A 149 2.67 5.09 -12.89
CA SER A 149 3.22 4.37 -11.74
C SER A 149 2.19 4.41 -10.61
N TRP A 150 1.80 3.24 -10.13
CA TRP A 150 0.77 3.06 -9.10
C TRP A 150 1.40 3.06 -7.70
N LYS A 151 0.68 3.57 -6.69
CA LYS A 151 1.06 3.38 -5.29
C LYS A 151 1.01 1.89 -4.99
N GLY A 152 2.00 1.42 -4.23
CA GLY A 152 2.19 0.01 -3.90
C GLY A 152 0.90 -0.62 -3.39
N LEU A 153 0.17 -1.25 -4.31
CA LEU A 153 -1.01 -2.06 -4.05
C LEU A 153 -0.67 -3.55 -4.05
N GLY A 154 0.61 -3.88 -4.11
CA GLY A 154 1.17 -5.22 -4.01
C GLY A 154 2.64 -5.24 -4.44
N SER A 155 3.53 -5.24 -3.45
CA SER A 155 4.89 -5.80 -3.50
C SER A 155 5.34 -6.05 -2.07
#